data_AF-A0A2E3ZR22-F1
#
_entry.id   AF-A0A2E3ZR22-F1
#
_cell.length_a   1.000
_cell.length_b   1.000
_cell.length_c   1.000
_cell.angle_alpha   90.00
_cell.angle_beta   90.00
_cell.angle_gamma   90.00
#
_symmetry.space_group_name_H-M   'P 1'
#
loop_
_entity.id
_entity.type
_entity.pdbx_description
1 polymer ?
#
loop_
_entity_poly.entity_id
_entity_poly.type
_entity_poly.pdbx_seq_one_letter_code
_entity_poly.pdbx_strand_id
1 'polypeptide(L)'
;MDLYTGVIIFGLLWGVWIIYRIHKRRAIQGDIAGALVGKPKPEQAEMPRLGNPSTITLDQIKALHQNDFTPDKNWSKEEAALILDSVKYLRAVCRDISSGSEQAPSLEIQNALLRFILTKQDIRDYVRKWGQLRRDEGMPNFAEDEPILDKNGQYDRVKLEAQKYFINN
;
A
#
# COMPACT_ATOMS: atom_id res chain seq x y z
N MET A 1 10.17 7.93 40.50
CA MET A 1 10.24 8.43 39.12
C MET A 1 8.83 8.80 38.73
N ASP A 2 8.57 10.08 38.52
CA ASP A 2 7.23 10.58 38.23
C ASP A 2 6.77 10.14 36.83
N LEU A 3 5.47 9.86 36.71
CA LEU A 3 4.81 9.43 35.47
C LEU A 3 5.14 10.37 34.29
N TYR A 4 5.30 11.67 34.57
CA TYR A 4 5.70 12.70 33.60
C TYR A 4 7.11 12.51 33.05
N THR A 5 8.06 12.02 33.86
CA THR A 5 9.44 11.76 33.43
C THR A 5 9.49 10.54 32.49
N GLY A 6 8.62 9.54 32.71
CA GLY A 6 8.50 8.36 31.85
C GLY A 6 7.99 8.70 30.44
N VAL A 7 7.02 9.60 30.32
CA VAL A 7 6.43 10.01 29.02
C VAL A 7 7.43 10.83 28.18
N ILE A 8 8.23 11.68 28.82
CA ILE A 8 9.23 12.51 28.11
C ILE A 8 10.36 11.65 27.56
N ILE A 9 10.84 10.67 28.33
CA ILE A 9 11.88 9.73 27.88
C ILE A 9 11.37 8.87 26.72
N PHE A 10 10.11 8.43 26.76
CA PHE A 10 9.50 7.66 25.66
C PHE A 10 9.40 8.48 24.36
N GLY A 11 9.02 9.76 24.45
CA GLY A 11 8.94 10.66 23.29
C GLY A 11 10.31 10.94 22.65
N LEU A 12 11.36 11.08 23.46
CA LEU A 12 12.73 11.27 22.96
C LEU A 12 13.28 10.01 22.30
N LEU A 13 13.02 8.82 22.86
CA LEU A 13 13.37 7.55 22.24
C LEU A 13 12.63 7.33 20.91
N TRP A 14 11.36 7.74 20.82
CA TRP A 14 10.58 7.69 19.58
C TRP A 14 11.13 8.64 18.51
N GLY A 15 11.50 9.87 18.89
CA GLY A 15 12.11 10.84 17.98
C GLY A 15 13.46 10.38 17.42
N VAL A 16 14.32 9.81 18.27
CA VAL A 16 15.62 9.24 17.85
C VAL A 16 15.42 8.03 16.94
N TRP A 17 14.43 7.17 17.22
CA TRP A 17 14.10 6.02 16.36
C TRP A 17 13.57 6.46 14.99
N ILE A 18 12.74 7.51 14.91
CA ILE A 18 12.27 8.10 13.64
C ILE A 18 13.44 8.68 12.84
N ILE A 19 14.33 9.45 13.48
CA ILE A 19 15.49 10.05 12.80
C ILE A 19 16.47 8.95 12.34
N TYR A 20 16.71 7.94 13.16
CA TYR A 20 17.50 6.76 12.79
C TYR A 20 16.89 6.03 11.58
N ARG A 21 15.56 5.88 11.53
CA ARG A 21 14.83 5.30 10.39
C ARG A 21 15.01 6.13 9.11
N ILE A 22 15.05 7.47 9.21
CA ILE A 22 15.28 8.37 8.08
C ILE A 22 16.74 8.33 7.61
N HIS A 23 17.71 8.26 8.52
CA HIS A 23 19.13 8.16 8.15
C HIS A 23 19.48 6.80 7.55
N LYS A 24 18.91 5.70 8.05
CA LYS A 24 19.07 4.36 7.45
C LYS A 24 18.52 4.32 6.00
N ARG A 25 17.48 5.10 5.69
CA ARG A 25 16.97 5.27 4.31
C ARG A 25 18.00 5.89 3.36
N ARG A 26 18.80 6.88 3.80
CA ARG A 26 19.81 7.53 2.93
C ARG A 26 21.04 6.66 2.69
N ALA A 27 21.50 5.94 3.71
CA ALA A 27 22.63 5.02 3.57
C ALA A 27 22.31 3.85 2.63
N ILE A 28 21.10 3.28 2.73
CA ILE A 28 20.65 2.19 1.86
C ILE A 28 20.31 2.70 0.44
N GLN A 29 19.75 3.90 0.31
CA GLN A 29 19.56 4.54 -1.01
C GLN A 29 20.87 4.82 -1.73
N GLY A 30 21.96 5.18 -1.03
CA GLY A 30 23.27 5.39 -1.65
C GLY A 30 23.87 4.10 -2.23
N ASP A 31 23.70 2.99 -1.54
CA ASP A 31 24.29 1.70 -1.92
C ASP A 31 23.47 0.99 -3.02
N ILE A 32 22.13 1.08 -2.97
CA ILE A 32 21.24 0.45 -3.96
C ILE A 32 21.01 1.35 -5.20
N ALA A 33 21.07 2.69 -5.06
CA ALA A 33 21.04 3.58 -6.23
C ALA A 33 22.24 3.33 -7.16
N GLY A 34 23.39 2.90 -6.63
CA GLY A 34 24.54 2.45 -7.42
C GLY A 34 24.26 1.17 -8.23
N ALA A 35 23.40 0.28 -7.74
CA ALA A 35 23.01 -0.95 -8.43
C ALA A 35 21.89 -0.76 -9.48
N LEU A 36 21.18 0.37 -9.46
CA LEU A 36 20.03 0.65 -10.34
C LEU A 36 20.31 1.65 -11.48
N VAL A 37 21.56 2.12 -11.64
CA VAL A 37 22.00 3.14 -12.64
C VAL A 37 21.73 2.74 -14.12
N GLY A 38 21.28 1.51 -14.40
CA GLY A 38 21.04 1.03 -15.77
C GLY A 38 19.61 1.15 -16.32
N LYS A 39 18.59 1.54 -15.55
CA LYS A 39 17.20 1.58 -16.06
C LYS A 39 16.62 3.00 -16.11
N PRO A 40 16.04 3.44 -17.24
CA PRO A 40 15.44 4.76 -17.34
C PRO A 40 14.35 4.94 -16.29
N LYS A 41 14.36 6.10 -15.63
CA LYS A 41 13.40 6.50 -14.60
C LYS A 41 11.98 6.23 -15.11
N PRO A 42 11.23 5.27 -14.52
CA PRO A 42 9.94 4.90 -15.08
C PRO A 42 8.97 6.05 -14.83
N GLU A 43 8.54 6.70 -15.92
CA GLU A 43 7.48 7.72 -16.01
C GLU A 43 6.42 7.47 -14.94
N GLN A 44 6.32 8.38 -13.96
CA GLN A 44 5.49 8.20 -12.78
C GLN A 44 4.03 8.14 -13.26
N ALA A 45 3.48 6.92 -13.35
CA ALA A 45 2.11 6.72 -13.83
C ALA A 45 1.16 7.55 -12.95
N GLU A 46 0.51 8.54 -13.56
CA GLU A 46 -0.42 9.41 -12.85
C GLU A 46 -1.60 8.58 -12.33
N MET A 47 -2.06 8.89 -11.13
CA MET A 47 -3.25 8.25 -10.59
C MET A 47 -4.45 8.49 -11.50
N PRO A 48 -5.28 7.46 -11.76
CA PRO A 48 -6.49 7.64 -12.54
C PRO A 48 -7.42 8.61 -11.81
N ARG A 49 -7.77 9.71 -12.47
CA ARG A 49 -8.71 10.69 -11.94
C ARG A 49 -10.12 10.11 -11.95
N LEU A 50 -10.69 9.93 -10.75
CA LEU A 50 -12.02 9.35 -10.56
C LEU A 50 -12.84 10.25 -9.64
N GLY A 51 -14.15 10.30 -9.87
CA GLY A 51 -15.09 10.99 -8.99
C GLY A 51 -14.91 12.50 -8.93
N ASN A 52 -15.37 13.09 -7.83
CA ASN A 52 -15.31 14.53 -7.62
C ASN A 52 -14.07 14.91 -6.80
N PRO A 53 -13.17 15.76 -7.32
CA PRO A 53 -12.01 16.23 -6.56
C PRO A 53 -12.39 16.82 -5.21
N SER A 54 -11.47 16.73 -4.26
CA SER A 54 -11.63 17.32 -2.92
C SER A 54 -12.82 16.81 -2.11
N THR A 55 -13.25 15.57 -2.38
CA THR A 55 -14.34 14.93 -1.64
C THR A 55 -13.86 13.87 -0.64
N ILE A 56 -12.57 13.56 -0.60
CA ILE A 56 -11.98 12.59 0.33
C ILE A 56 -12.43 12.84 1.78
N THR A 57 -12.80 11.76 2.47
CA THR A 57 -13.27 11.82 3.87
C THR A 57 -12.12 11.74 4.88
N LEU A 58 -12.35 12.21 6.10
CA LEU A 58 -11.38 12.11 7.19
C LEU A 58 -11.02 10.65 7.53
N ASP A 59 -11.99 9.75 7.48
CA ASP A 59 -11.77 8.32 7.73
C ASP A 59 -10.87 7.70 6.67
N GLN A 60 -11.07 8.06 5.39
CA GLN A 60 -10.20 7.64 4.30
C GLN A 60 -8.78 8.21 4.44
N ILE A 61 -8.64 9.49 4.82
CA ILE A 61 -7.33 10.10 5.09
C ILE A 61 -6.60 9.32 6.20
N LYS A 62 -7.29 9.04 7.31
CA LYS A 62 -6.72 8.28 8.43
C LYS A 62 -6.27 6.89 8.00
N ALA A 63 -7.09 6.18 7.23
CA ALA A 63 -6.73 4.86 6.74
C ALA A 63 -5.59 4.87 5.72
N LEU A 64 -5.53 5.87 4.85
CA LEU A 64 -4.39 6.05 3.94
C LEU A 64 -3.10 6.25 4.73
N HIS A 65 -3.12 7.07 5.79
CA HIS A 65 -1.99 7.21 6.69
C HIS A 65 -1.61 5.91 7.41
N GLN A 66 -2.59 5.11 7.85
CA GLN A 66 -2.33 3.78 8.44
C GLN A 66 -1.69 2.79 7.46
N ASN A 67 -1.86 3.03 6.15
CA ASN A 67 -1.25 2.25 5.09
C ASN A 67 -0.01 2.93 4.47
N ASP A 68 0.62 3.87 5.20
CA ASP A 68 1.82 4.61 4.80
C ASP A 68 1.67 5.47 3.53
N PHE A 69 0.46 5.91 3.20
CA PHE A 69 0.20 6.87 2.12
C PHE A 69 0.19 8.31 2.62
N THR A 70 0.56 9.23 1.72
CA THR A 70 0.38 10.67 1.90
C THR A 70 -0.80 11.13 1.04
N PRO A 71 -2.02 11.21 1.59
CA PRO A 71 -3.19 11.66 0.83
C PRO A 71 -3.05 13.13 0.40
N ASP A 72 -3.47 13.42 -0.82
CA ASP A 72 -3.66 14.79 -1.31
C ASP A 72 -5.09 15.25 -0.99
N LYS A 73 -5.25 16.50 -0.55
CA LYS A 73 -6.56 17.10 -0.28
C LYS A 73 -7.43 17.21 -1.53
N ASN A 74 -6.82 17.20 -2.72
CA ASN A 74 -7.55 17.23 -3.98
C ASN A 74 -8.10 15.85 -4.39
N TRP A 75 -7.78 14.77 -3.66
CA TRP A 75 -8.30 13.46 -3.99
C TRP A 75 -9.81 13.35 -3.77
N SER A 76 -10.44 12.54 -4.60
CA SER A 76 -11.84 12.16 -4.43
C SER A 76 -12.02 11.00 -3.46
N LYS A 77 -13.27 10.76 -3.04
CA LYS A 77 -13.63 9.56 -2.26
C LYS A 77 -13.34 8.29 -3.04
N GLU A 78 -13.58 8.29 -4.35
CA GLU A 78 -13.43 7.15 -5.24
C GLU A 78 -11.95 6.80 -5.47
N GLU A 79 -11.09 7.81 -5.62
CA GLU A 79 -9.64 7.64 -5.72
C GLU A 79 -9.07 7.03 -4.44
N ALA A 80 -9.46 7.59 -3.28
CA ALA A 80 -9.04 7.08 -1.99
C ALA A 80 -9.53 5.64 -1.74
N ALA A 81 -10.79 5.35 -2.09
CA ALA A 81 -11.34 4.00 -2.00
C ALA A 81 -10.58 3.02 -2.90
N LEU A 82 -10.29 3.39 -4.15
CA LEU A 82 -9.54 2.54 -5.07
C LEU A 82 -8.15 2.18 -4.54
N ILE A 83 -7.41 3.13 -3.96
CA ILE A 83 -6.10 2.84 -3.36
C ILE A 83 -6.26 1.83 -2.22
N LEU A 84 -7.18 2.09 -1.29
CA LEU A 84 -7.41 1.23 -0.12
C LEU A 84 -7.84 -0.18 -0.54
N ASP A 85 -8.75 -0.28 -1.51
CA ASP A 85 -9.19 -1.54 -2.10
C ASP A 85 -8.02 -2.29 -2.75
N SER A 86 -7.17 -1.57 -3.48
CA SER A 86 -5.98 -2.15 -4.12
C SER A 86 -4.95 -2.67 -3.12
N VAL A 87 -4.73 -1.95 -2.01
CA VAL A 87 -3.85 -2.38 -0.92
C VAL A 87 -4.41 -3.64 -0.25
N LYS A 88 -5.71 -3.66 0.03
CA LYS A 88 -6.36 -4.80 0.68
C LYS A 88 -6.34 -6.04 -0.22
N TYR A 89 -6.66 -5.87 -1.50
CA TYR A 89 -6.56 -6.92 -2.51
C TYR A 89 -5.14 -7.45 -2.61
N LEU A 90 -4.14 -6.57 -2.69
CA LEU A 90 -2.73 -6.93 -2.77
C LEU A 90 -2.27 -7.75 -1.56
N ARG A 91 -2.62 -7.35 -0.34
CA ARG A 91 -2.27 -8.10 0.88
C ARG A 91 -2.84 -9.51 0.86
N ALA A 92 -4.09 -9.67 0.42
CA ALA A 92 -4.71 -10.97 0.29
C ALA A 92 -4.00 -11.84 -0.77
N VAL A 93 -3.61 -11.27 -1.92
CA VAL A 93 -2.81 -12.00 -2.92
C VAL A 93 -1.45 -12.43 -2.37
N CYS A 94 -0.72 -11.51 -1.72
CA CYS A 94 0.61 -11.82 -1.17
C CYS A 94 0.57 -12.93 -0.12
N ARG A 95 -0.46 -12.92 0.74
CA ARG A 95 -0.66 -13.97 1.74
C ARG A 95 -0.98 -15.34 1.12
N ASP A 96 -1.81 -15.36 0.07
CA ASP A 96 -2.08 -16.60 -0.66
C ASP A 96 -0.80 -17.21 -1.27
N ILE A 97 0.16 -16.36 -1.66
CA ILE A 97 1.46 -16.80 -2.19
C ILE A 97 2.37 -17.29 -1.07
N SER A 98 2.43 -16.54 0.04
CA SER A 98 3.38 -16.81 1.13
C SER A 98 3.04 -18.05 1.96
N SER A 99 1.95 -18.76 1.64
CA SER A 99 1.51 -19.99 2.33
C SER A 99 1.45 -19.83 3.85
N GLY A 100 1.10 -18.63 4.33
CA GLY A 100 1.01 -18.32 5.75
C GLY A 100 2.30 -17.81 6.40
N SER A 101 3.34 -17.46 5.64
CA SER A 101 4.41 -16.64 6.23
C SER A 101 3.83 -15.24 6.52
N GLU A 102 3.84 -14.85 7.80
CA GLU A 102 3.29 -13.57 8.30
C GLU A 102 4.10 -12.35 7.84
N GLN A 103 5.14 -12.57 7.02
CA GLN A 103 6.00 -11.48 6.61
C GLN A 103 5.33 -10.70 5.48
N ALA A 104 4.68 -9.60 5.89
CA ALA A 104 4.11 -8.64 4.95
C ALA A 104 5.19 -8.22 3.92
N PRO A 105 4.84 -8.11 2.64
CA PRO A 105 5.77 -7.70 1.60
C PRO A 105 6.42 -6.36 1.98
N SER A 106 7.71 -6.18 1.65
CA SER A 106 8.39 -4.91 1.91
C SER A 106 7.65 -3.74 1.24
N LEU A 107 7.78 -2.53 1.79
CA LEU A 107 7.07 -1.34 1.26
C LEU A 107 7.38 -1.10 -0.23
N GLU A 108 8.58 -1.44 -0.68
CA GLU A 108 8.97 -1.32 -2.09
C GLU A 108 8.21 -2.30 -2.99
N ILE A 109 8.06 -3.55 -2.55
CA ILE A 109 7.25 -4.58 -3.24
C ILE A 109 5.77 -4.15 -3.26
N GLN A 110 5.26 -3.63 -2.14
CA GLN A 110 3.88 -3.12 -2.06
C GLN A 110 3.64 -2.01 -3.08
N ASN A 111 4.54 -1.02 -3.15
CA ASN A 111 4.42 0.10 -4.09
C ASN A 111 4.52 -0.35 -5.55
N ALA A 112 5.40 -1.30 -5.86
CA ALA A 112 5.55 -1.84 -7.22
C ALA A 112 4.27 -2.59 -7.67
N LEU A 113 3.72 -3.44 -6.81
CA LEU A 113 2.51 -4.20 -7.11
C LEU A 113 1.26 -3.34 -7.12
N LEU A 114 1.17 -2.34 -6.23
CA LEU A 114 0.11 -1.35 -6.27
C LEU A 114 0.13 -0.56 -7.58
N ARG A 115 1.32 -0.14 -8.03
CA ARG A 115 1.49 0.52 -9.33
C ARG A 115 1.03 -0.38 -10.47
N PHE A 116 1.32 -1.68 -10.41
CA PHE A 116 0.86 -2.64 -11.42
C PHE A 116 -0.67 -2.71 -11.46
N ILE A 117 -1.33 -2.85 -10.31
CA ILE A 117 -2.80 -2.87 -10.17
C ILE A 117 -3.42 -1.58 -10.73
N LEU A 118 -2.90 -0.41 -10.32
CA LEU A 118 -3.46 0.89 -10.71
C LEU A 118 -3.21 1.22 -12.19
N THR A 119 -2.11 0.75 -12.78
CA THR A 119 -1.78 1.00 -14.19
C THR A 119 -2.62 0.16 -15.15
N LYS A 120 -2.81 -1.13 -14.85
CA LYS A 120 -3.53 -2.05 -15.76
C LYS A 120 -5.04 -1.85 -15.63
N GLN A 121 -5.66 -1.26 -16.66
CA GLN A 121 -7.08 -0.87 -16.63
C GLN A 121 -8.01 -2.01 -16.23
N ASP A 122 -7.84 -3.19 -16.81
CA ASP A 122 -8.72 -4.32 -16.56
C ASP A 122 -8.62 -4.83 -15.10
N ILE A 123 -7.40 -4.83 -14.53
CA ILE A 123 -7.15 -5.18 -13.14
C ILE A 123 -7.70 -4.11 -12.21
N ARG A 124 -7.45 -2.83 -12.52
CA ARG A 124 -7.98 -1.69 -11.77
C ARG A 124 -9.50 -1.71 -11.70
N ASP A 125 -10.17 -1.93 -12.84
CA ASP A 125 -11.63 -1.98 -12.91
C ASP A 125 -12.19 -3.17 -12.14
N TYR A 126 -11.52 -4.31 -12.19
CA TYR A 126 -11.88 -5.46 -11.38
C TYR A 126 -11.76 -5.15 -9.88
N VAL A 127 -10.61 -4.65 -9.42
CA VAL A 127 -10.39 -4.31 -8.00
C VAL A 127 -11.37 -3.25 -7.52
N ARG A 128 -11.68 -2.24 -8.36
CA ARG A 128 -12.69 -1.22 -8.06
C ARG A 128 -14.08 -1.84 -7.85
N LYS A 129 -14.51 -2.74 -8.74
CA LYS A 129 -15.80 -3.43 -8.62
C LYS A 129 -15.84 -4.36 -7.42
N TRP A 130 -14.77 -5.11 -7.19
CA TRP A 130 -14.61 -5.99 -6.04
C TRP A 130 -14.73 -5.22 -4.72
N GLY A 131 -14.01 -4.10 -4.58
CA GLY A 131 -14.11 -3.25 -3.39
C GLY A 131 -15.49 -2.62 -3.21
N GLN A 132 -16.16 -2.25 -4.31
CA GLN A 132 -17.52 -1.75 -4.26
C GLN A 132 -18.52 -2.80 -3.77
N LEU A 133 -18.49 -4.01 -4.34
CA LEU A 133 -19.36 -5.12 -3.92
C LEU A 133 -19.21 -5.39 -2.42
N ARG A 134 -17.98 -5.39 -1.92
CA ARG A 134 -17.72 -5.57 -0.49
C ARG A 134 -18.35 -4.49 0.38
N ARG A 135 -18.23 -3.22 -0.03
CA ARG A 135 -18.90 -2.12 0.69
C ARG A 135 -20.42 -2.27 0.66
N ASP A 136 -20.97 -2.69 -0.48
CA ASP A 136 -22.41 -2.92 -0.64
C ASP A 136 -22.89 -4.09 0.25
N GLU A 137 -22.04 -5.10 0.48
CA GLU A 137 -22.24 -6.21 1.42
C GLU A 137 -22.02 -5.82 2.90
N GLY A 138 -21.76 -4.55 3.19
CA GLY A 138 -21.55 -4.05 4.55
C GLY A 138 -20.15 -4.32 5.11
N MET A 139 -19.20 -4.72 4.27
CA MET A 139 -17.78 -4.81 4.64
C MET A 139 -17.06 -3.50 4.28
N PRO A 140 -16.86 -2.58 5.22
CA PRO A 140 -16.21 -1.31 4.93
C PRO A 140 -14.75 -1.50 4.52
N ASN A 141 -14.18 -0.47 3.88
CA ASN A 141 -12.77 -0.42 3.45
C ASN A 141 -11.79 -0.74 4.60
N PHE A 142 -12.22 -0.50 5.85
CA PHE A 142 -11.43 -0.62 7.07
C PHE A 142 -11.76 -1.87 7.88
N ALA A 143 -12.60 -2.78 7.38
CA ALA A 143 -12.84 -4.03 8.09
C ALA A 143 -11.51 -4.79 8.26
N GLU A 144 -11.23 -5.24 9.47
CA GLU A 144 -10.09 -6.11 9.79
C GLU A 144 -10.41 -7.56 9.39
N ASP A 145 -10.91 -7.73 8.17
CA ASP A 145 -11.24 -9.03 7.60
C ASP A 145 -10.22 -9.46 6.57
N GLU A 146 -10.23 -10.76 6.36
CA GLU A 146 -9.36 -11.47 5.46
C GLU A 146 -10.16 -11.92 4.24
N PRO A 147 -10.22 -11.14 3.15
CA PRO A 147 -11.09 -11.49 2.05
C PRO A 147 -10.62 -12.74 1.33
N ILE A 148 -11.59 -13.59 0.98
CA ILE A 148 -11.38 -14.68 0.06
C ILE A 148 -11.38 -14.09 -1.36
N LEU A 149 -10.33 -14.40 -2.12
CA LEU A 149 -10.16 -13.88 -3.48
C LEU A 149 -10.59 -14.90 -4.53
N ASP A 150 -11.42 -14.45 -5.47
CA ASP A 150 -11.76 -15.22 -6.68
C ASP A 150 -10.50 -15.48 -7.52
N LYS A 151 -10.29 -16.74 -7.88
CA LYS A 151 -9.13 -17.21 -8.67
C LYS A 151 -9.37 -17.02 -10.17
N ASN A 152 -9.53 -15.76 -10.57
CA ASN A 152 -9.76 -15.37 -11.96
C ASN A 152 -8.49 -14.88 -12.67
N GLY A 153 -8.60 -14.53 -13.94
CA GLY A 153 -7.45 -14.08 -14.74
C GLY A 153 -6.77 -12.81 -14.21
N GLN A 154 -7.49 -11.91 -13.54
CA GLN A 154 -6.90 -10.73 -12.90
C GLN A 154 -6.09 -11.13 -11.65
N TYR A 155 -6.63 -12.05 -10.84
CA TYR A 155 -5.92 -12.64 -9.71
C TYR A 155 -4.63 -13.32 -10.16
N ASP A 156 -4.69 -14.18 -11.18
CA ASP A 156 -3.50 -14.91 -11.66
C ASP A 156 -2.40 -13.97 -12.14
N ARG A 157 -2.76 -12.87 -12.80
CA ARG A 157 -1.81 -11.87 -13.26
C ARG A 157 -1.16 -11.09 -12.12
N VAL A 158 -1.93 -10.68 -11.11
CA VAL A 158 -1.37 -10.01 -9.92
C VAL A 158 -0.52 -10.98 -9.12
N LYS A 159 -0.95 -12.25 -8.99
CA LYS A 159 -0.20 -13.31 -8.34
C LYS A 159 1.15 -13.56 -9.03
N LEU A 160 1.14 -13.71 -10.36
CA LEU A 160 2.35 -13.91 -11.15
C LEU A 160 3.32 -12.73 -11.01
N GLU A 161 2.81 -11.49 -11.02
CA GLU A 161 3.64 -10.31 -10.80
C GLU A 161 4.24 -10.31 -9.39
N ALA A 162 3.44 -10.64 -8.38
CA ALA A 162 3.88 -10.72 -6.99
C ALA A 162 4.95 -11.80 -6.78
N GLN A 163 4.80 -12.98 -7.40
CA GLN A 163 5.75 -14.10 -7.31
C GLN A 163 7.18 -13.72 -7.74
N LYS A 164 7.34 -12.78 -8.67
CA LYS A 164 8.68 -12.27 -9.09
C LYS A 164 9.48 -11.69 -7.93
N TYR A 165 8.79 -11.20 -6.90
CA TYR A 165 9.41 -10.61 -5.71
C TYR A 165 9.64 -11.63 -4.58
N PHE A 166 8.92 -12.76 -4.59
CA PHE A 166 9.07 -13.83 -3.60
C PHE A 166 10.11 -14.89 -4.02
N ILE A 167 10.37 -15.06 -5.33
CA ILE A 167 11.37 -16.01 -5.84
C ILE A 167 12.80 -15.43 -5.84
N ASN A 168 12.93 -14.10 -5.83
CA ASN A 168 14.21 -13.39 -5.87
C ASN A 168 14.72 -12.90 -4.50
N ASN A 169 14.11 -13.37 -3.40
CA ASN A 169 14.56 -13.17 -2.02
C ASN A 169 14.93 -14.50 -1.40
#